data_AF-A0A814CQU0-F1
#
_entry.id   AF-A0A814CQU0-F1
#
_cell.length_a   1.000
_cell.length_b   1.000
_cell.length_c   1.000
_cell.angle_alpha   90.00
_cell.angle_beta   90.00
_cell.angle_gamma   90.00
#
_symmetry.space_group_name_H-M   'P 1'
#
loop_
_entity.id
_entity.type
_entity.pdbx_description
1 polymer ?
#
loop_
_entity_poly.entity_id
_entity_poly.type
_entity_poly.pdbx_seq_one_letter_code
_entity_poly.pdbx_strand_id
1 'polypeptide(L)'
;MTSEKITLIQRNFGIENKIQSNSHPVAIYQYRTYWWKEENADKSVRYACSQTKRQKCTAIKKIKDEAVVVETGHHFDHMLDEADVK
;
A
#
# COMPACT_ATOMS: atom_id res chain seq x y z
N MET A 1 -20.87 2.32 -4.50
CA MET A 1 -19.40 2.15 -4.70
C MET A 1 -18.93 1.24 -3.58
N THR A 2 -18.56 0.00 -3.91
CA THR A 2 -18.04 -0.97 -2.94
C THR A 2 -16.59 -0.61 -2.61
N SER A 3 -16.34 -0.12 -1.39
CA SER A 3 -14.97 0.06 -0.90
C SER A 3 -14.35 -1.31 -0.65
N GLU A 4 -13.25 -1.60 -1.34
CA GLU A 4 -12.47 -2.82 -1.10
C GLU A 4 -11.59 -2.65 0.14
N LYS A 5 -11.61 -3.65 1.02
CA LYS A 5 -10.83 -3.68 2.26
C LYS A 5 -9.35 -3.86 1.95
N ILE A 6 -8.51 -3.16 2.69
CA ILE A 6 -7.05 -3.28 2.59
C ILE A 6 -6.44 -3.75 3.91
N THR A 7 -5.37 -4.54 3.83
CA THR A 7 -4.58 -4.89 5.00
C THR A 7 -3.45 -3.89 5.19
N LEU A 8 -3.47 -3.17 6.31
CA LEU A 8 -2.36 -2.33 6.75
C LEU A 8 -1.49 -3.14 7.72
N ILE A 9 -0.23 -3.32 7.37
CA ILE A 9 0.76 -4.00 8.21
C ILE A 9 1.65 -2.93 8.82
N GLN A 10 1.67 -2.85 10.15
CA GLN A 10 2.64 -2.03 10.85
C GLN A 10 4.04 -2.63 10.64
N ARG A 11 5.02 -1.79 10.27
CA ARG A 11 6.42 -2.23 10.06
C ARG A 11 7.08 -2.81 11.32
N ASN A 12 6.46 -2.68 12.48
CA ASN A 12 7.01 -3.14 13.75
C ASN A 12 6.57 -4.57 14.12
N PHE A 13 5.94 -5.31 13.19
CA PHE A 13 5.55 -6.70 13.42
C PHE A 13 6.77 -7.58 13.73
N GLY A 14 6.83 -8.18 14.93
CA GLY A 14 7.94 -9.01 15.39
C GLY A 14 9.16 -8.24 15.95
N ILE A 15 9.07 -6.91 16.12
CA ILE A 15 10.15 -6.11 16.72
C ILE A 15 9.66 -5.61 18.08
N GLU A 16 9.73 -6.50 19.07
CA GLU A 16 9.08 -6.33 20.38
C GLU A 16 9.67 -5.19 21.21
N ASN A 17 10.79 -4.57 20.80
CA ASN A 17 11.51 -3.59 21.61
C ASN A 17 12.32 -2.52 20.84
N LYS A 18 11.96 -2.22 19.58
CA LYS A 18 12.54 -1.05 18.88
C LYS A 18 11.44 -0.18 18.30
N ILE A 19 11.07 0.84 19.07
CA ILE A 19 10.24 1.95 18.57
C ILE A 19 11.10 2.70 17.53
N GLN A 20 10.98 2.32 16.27
CA GLN A 20 11.41 3.20 15.18
C GLN A 20 10.33 4.26 15.02
N SER A 21 10.60 5.45 15.54
CA SER A 21 9.75 6.64 15.51
C SER A 21 9.39 7.16 14.11
N ASN A 22 9.85 6.50 13.05
CA ASN A 22 9.59 6.83 11.64
C ASN A 22 9.06 5.65 10.81
N SER A 23 8.51 4.61 11.44
CA SER A 23 7.94 3.46 10.73
C SER A 23 6.48 3.75 10.33
N HIS A 24 6.28 4.28 9.12
CA HIS A 24 4.95 4.30 8.52
C HIS A 24 4.49 2.87 8.16
N PRO A 25 3.18 2.58 8.28
CA PRO A 25 2.64 1.27 7.90
C PRO A 25 2.83 0.98 6.41
N VAL A 26 2.82 -0.31 6.08
CA VAL A 26 2.83 -0.83 4.71
C VAL A 26 1.40 -1.26 4.36
N ALA A 27 0.99 -0.98 3.13
CA ALA A 27 -0.30 -1.43 2.61
C ALA A 27 -0.12 -2.67 1.74
N ILE A 28 -0.94 -3.70 1.95
CA ILE A 28 -1.06 -4.85 1.06
C ILE A 28 -2.45 -4.88 0.46
N TYR A 29 -2.52 -4.88 -0.86
CA TYR A 29 -3.76 -4.87 -1.62
C TYR A 29 -3.56 -5.61 -2.94
N GLN A 30 -4.50 -6.49 -3.31
CA GLN A 30 -4.43 -7.27 -4.56
C GLN A 30 -3.03 -7.89 -4.79
N TYR A 31 -2.51 -8.56 -3.75
CA TYR A 31 -1.19 -9.22 -3.76
C TYR A 31 0.00 -8.29 -4.03
N ARG A 32 -0.17 -6.97 -3.85
CA ARG A 32 0.86 -5.97 -4.09
C ARG A 32 1.16 -5.19 -2.83
N THR A 33 2.43 -4.84 -2.67
CA THR A 33 2.90 -4.01 -1.57
C THR A 33 2.95 -2.55 -1.98
N TYR A 34 2.47 -1.66 -1.10
CA TYR A 34 2.52 -0.23 -1.27
C TYR A 34 3.14 0.44 -0.04
N TRP A 35 4.04 1.40 -0.29
CA TRP A 35 4.74 2.17 0.73
C TRP A 35 4.04 3.50 0.98
N TRP A 36 3.93 3.88 2.25
CA TRP A 36 3.46 5.20 2.65
C TRP A 36 4.25 6.31 1.93
N LYS A 37 3.55 7.34 1.48
CA LYS A 37 4.16 8.48 0.77
C LYS A 37 3.86 9.81 1.45
N GLU A 38 2.59 10.09 1.71
CA GLU A 38 2.13 11.35 2.32
C GLU A 38 0.72 11.21 2.89
N GLU A 39 0.41 12.03 3.89
CA GLU A 39 -0.93 12.21 4.43
C GLU A 39 -1.55 13.51 3.87
N ASN A 40 -2.82 13.42 3.47
CA ASN A 40 -3.59 14.56 2.96
C ASN A 40 -4.36 15.24 4.11
N ALA A 41 -4.80 16.48 3.88
CA ALA A 41 -5.60 17.26 4.85
C ALA A 41 -6.91 16.57 5.28
N ASP A 42 -7.47 15.69 4.45
CA ASP A 42 -8.68 14.92 4.75
C ASP A 42 -8.43 13.64 5.56
N LYS A 43 -7.22 13.51 6.15
CA LYS A 43 -6.70 12.33 6.90
C LYS A 43 -6.57 11.05 6.09
N SER A 44 -6.68 11.15 4.76
CA SER A 44 -6.35 10.03 3.90
C SER A 44 -4.85 9.96 3.64
N VAL A 45 -4.34 8.77 3.36
CA VAL A 45 -2.91 8.55 3.11
C VAL A 45 -2.71 8.00 1.71
N ARG A 46 -1.71 8.52 1.00
CA ARG A 46 -1.27 7.97 -0.30
C ARG A 46 -0.17 6.95 -0.08
N TYR A 47 -0.34 5.80 -0.72
CA TYR A 47 0.63 4.73 -0.78
C TYR A 47 1.06 4.49 -2.21
N ALA A 48 2.37 4.50 -2.48
CA ALA A 48 2.94 4.23 -3.79
C ALA A 48 3.36 2.76 -3.91
N CYS A 49 3.19 2.16 -5.08
CA CYS A 49 3.59 0.77 -5.30
C CYS A 49 5.09 0.56 -4.98
N SER A 50 5.42 -0.57 -4.36
CA SER A 50 6.79 -0.90 -4.00
C SER A 50 7.74 -0.99 -5.20
N GLN A 51 7.19 -1.24 -6.39
CA GLN A 51 7.93 -1.36 -7.65
C GLN A 51 8.17 -0.03 -8.35
N THR A 52 7.76 1.12 -7.79
CA THR A 52 7.90 2.44 -8.46
C THR A 52 9.33 2.73 -8.91
N LYS A 53 10.34 2.37 -8.11
CA LYS A 53 11.76 2.60 -8.47
C LYS A 53 12.34 1.54 -9.42
N ARG A 54 11.84 0.30 -9.36
CA ARG A 54 12.42 -0.83 -10.10
C ARG A 54 11.82 -1.01 -11.49
N GLN A 55 10.51 -0.78 -11.62
CA GLN A 55 9.72 -1.08 -12.82
C GLN A 55 8.98 0.15 -13.35
N LYS A 56 9.33 1.37 -12.94
CA LYS A 56 8.62 2.61 -13.31
C LYS A 56 7.10 2.55 -13.01
N CYS A 57 6.68 1.74 -12.04
CA CYS A 57 5.28 1.60 -11.66
C CYS A 57 4.77 2.92 -11.06
N THR A 58 3.71 3.48 -11.63
CA THR A 58 3.13 4.76 -11.18
C THR A 58 1.88 4.58 -10.32
N ALA A 59 1.51 3.33 -10.02
CA ALA A 59 0.33 3.01 -9.23
C ALA A 59 0.42 3.59 -7.82
N ILE A 60 -0.63 4.32 -7.44
CA ILE A 60 -0.83 4.95 -6.13
C ILE A 60 -2.24 4.60 -5.65
N LYS A 61 -2.34 4.20 -4.38
CA LYS A 61 -3.62 4.01 -3.69
C LYS A 61 -3.80 5.10 -2.64
N LYS A 62 -4.97 5.72 -2.62
CA LYS A 62 -5.42 6.61 -1.54
C LYS A 62 -6.26 5.77 -0.58
N ILE A 63 -5.86 5.74 0.68
CA ILE A 63 -6.51 4.96 1.73
C ILE A 63 -7.09 5.91 2.75
N LYS A 64 -8.34 5.67 3.15
CA LYS A 64 -9.01 6.38 4.24
C LYS A 64 -9.86 5.37 5.00
N ASP A 65 -9.81 5.41 6.33
CA ASP A 65 -10.58 4.51 7.20
C ASP A 65 -10.43 3.03 6.81
N GLU A 66 -9.18 2.61 6.54
CA GLU A 66 -8.82 1.23 6.12
C GLU A 66 -9.49 0.74 4.81
N ALA A 67 -9.96 1.67 3.99
CA ALA A 67 -10.53 1.40 2.68
C ALA A 67 -9.75 2.10 1.57
N VAL A 68 -9.61 1.44 0.42
CA VAL A 68 -9.15 2.09 -0.81
C VAL A 68 -10.28 3.01 -1.30
N VAL A 69 -9.98 4.31 -1.42
CA VAL A 69 -10.96 5.32 -1.88
C VAL A 69 -10.64 5.85 -3.27
N VAL A 70 -9.37 5.84 -3.67
CA VAL A 70 -8.94 6.24 -5.02
C VAL A 70 -7.75 5.38 -5.45
N GLU A 71 -7.77 4.99 -6.71
CA GLU A 71 -6.65 4.36 -7.40
C GLU A 71 -6.24 5.22 -8.59
N THR A 72 -4.93 5.47 -8.74
CA THR A 72 -4.37 6.24 -9.85
C THR A 72 -3.07 5.61 -10.34
N GLY A 73 -2.72 5.86 -11.59
CA GLY A 73 -1.48 5.36 -12.20
C GLY A 73 -1.60 3.92 -12.69
N HIS A 74 -0.52 3.40 -13.26
CA HIS A 74 -0.50 2.07 -13.88
C HIS A 74 0.57 1.19 -13.25
N HIS A 75 0.20 -0.09 -13.08
CA HIS A 75 1.14 -1.16 -12.84
C HIS A 75 1.90 -1.47 -14.15
N PHE A 76 3.22 -1.62 -14.05
CA PHE A 76 4.06 -1.94 -15.20
C PHE A 76 4.07 -3.44 -15.52
N ASP A 77 3.74 -4.28 -14.54
CA ASP A 77 3.70 -5.74 -14.63
C ASP A 77 2.25 -6.25 -14.73
N HIS A 78 2.09 -7.50 -15.19
CA HIS A 78 0.83 -8.22 -15.06
C HIS A 78 0.41 -8.30 -13.59
N MET A 79 -0.90 -8.27 -13.34
CA MET A 79 -1.44 -8.60 -12.01
C MET A 79 -0.97 -9.98 -11.62
N LEU A 80 -0.38 -10.09 -10.43
CA LEU A 80 -0.31 -11.38 -9.74
C LEU A 80 -1.75 -11.78 -9.45
N ASP A 81 -2.14 -12.97 -9.89
CA ASP A 81 -3.44 -13.53 -9.60
C ASP A 81 -3.34 -14.72 -8.64
N GLU A 82 -4.48 -15.32 -8.30
CA GLU A 82 -4.52 -16.48 -7.39
C GLU A 82 -3.69 -17.67 -7.89
N ALA A 83 -3.43 -17.77 -9.21
CA ALA A 83 -2.62 -18.83 -9.77
C ALA A 83 -1.13 -18.66 -9.46
N ASP A 84 -0.66 -17.42 -9.26
CA ASP A 84 0.73 -17.09 -8.94
C ASP A 84 1.13 -17.35 -7.47
N VAL A 85 0.16 -17.61 -6.59
CA VAL A 85 0.36 -17.77 -5.14
C VAL A 85 0.49 -19.25 -4.71
N LYS A 86 0.50 -20.20 -5.65
CA LYS A 86 0.57 -21.65 -5.39
C LYS A 86 1.94 -22.15 -4.95
#